data_AF-A0A349AMX5-F1
#
_entry.id   AF-A0A349AMX5-F1
#
_cell.length_a   1.000
_cell.length_b   1.000
_cell.length_c   1.000
_cell.angle_alpha   90.00
_cell.angle_beta   90.00
_cell.angle_gamma   90.00
#
_symmetry.space_group_name_H-M   'P 1'
#
loop_
_entity.id
_entity.type
_entity.pdbx_description
1 polymer ?
#
loop_
_entity_poly.entity_id
_entity_poly.type
_entity_poly.pdbx_seq_one_letter_code
_entity_poly.pdbx_strand_id
1 'polypeptide(L)'
;MENLWAPWRMEYIKKVDKEGCLFCTKPLEDKDVENYILHREKHNFVILNCYPYNPGHLMVVPFRHLSTPEDLTSEQLLEHYELVRRCISALRNVSNPDGFNVGMNLGRVAGAGIDKHIHTHIVPRWNGDNNFMSVLSDIRVV
;
A
#
# COMPACT_ATOMS: atom_id res chain seq x y z
N MET A 1 -0.92 -9.78 -26.16
CA MET A 1 -0.78 -9.29 -24.78
C MET A 1 0.70 -9.41 -24.43
N GLU A 2 1.40 -8.29 -24.38
CA GLU A 2 2.78 -8.25 -23.92
C GLU A 2 2.77 -8.26 -22.39
N ASN A 3 3.44 -9.25 -21.80
CA ASN A 3 3.53 -9.38 -20.36
C ASN A 3 4.60 -8.41 -19.85
N LEU A 4 4.19 -7.42 -19.05
CA LEU A 4 5.10 -6.55 -18.31
C LEU A 4 5.59 -7.30 -17.07
N TRP A 5 6.89 -7.61 -17.04
CA TRP A 5 7.54 -8.22 -15.89
C TRP A 5 8.37 -7.16 -15.16
N ALA A 6 8.19 -7.03 -13.85
CA ALA A 6 9.04 -6.20 -12.99
C ALA A 6 10.05 -7.09 -12.23
N PRO A 7 11.19 -7.48 -12.85
CA PRO A 7 12.09 -8.50 -12.32
C PRO A 7 12.68 -8.16 -10.94
N TRP A 8 12.94 -6.88 -10.64
CA TRP A 8 13.44 -6.45 -9.33
C TRP A 8 12.46 -6.73 -8.17
N ARG A 9 11.15 -6.74 -8.47
CA ARG A 9 10.09 -7.04 -7.49
C ARG A 9 10.19 -8.49 -6.97
N MET A 10 10.69 -9.41 -7.78
CA MET A 10 10.77 -10.83 -7.45
C MET A 10 11.82 -11.14 -6.37
N GLU A 11 12.93 -10.40 -6.31
CA GLU A 11 13.95 -10.62 -5.28
C GLU A 11 13.46 -10.19 -3.89
N TYR A 12 12.66 -9.12 -3.81
CA TYR A 12 12.08 -8.66 -2.56
C TYR A 12 10.97 -9.58 -2.05
N ILE A 13 10.03 -10.00 -2.91
CA ILE A 13 8.97 -10.94 -2.52
C ILE A 13 9.57 -12.22 -1.91
N LYS A 14 10.68 -12.71 -2.46
CA LYS A 14 11.40 -13.88 -1.92
C LYS A 14 12.04 -13.63 -0.54
N LYS A 15 12.42 -12.40 -0.20
CA LYS A 15 12.97 -12.05 1.13
C LYS A 15 11.87 -11.96 2.20
N VAL A 16 10.72 -11.37 1.86
CA VAL A 16 9.59 -11.20 2.80
C VAL A 16 9.09 -12.54 3.34
N ASP A 17 9.13 -13.60 2.52
CA ASP A 17 8.68 -14.94 2.92
C ASP A 17 9.50 -15.56 4.08
N LYS A 18 10.67 -15.00 4.42
CA LYS A 18 11.56 -15.54 5.47
C LYS A 18 11.48 -14.86 6.83
N GLU A 19 10.98 -13.63 6.93
CA GLU A 19 11.10 -12.80 8.15
C GLU A 19 9.76 -12.49 8.85
N GLY A 20 8.68 -13.16 8.45
CA GLY A 20 7.35 -12.96 9.04
C GLY A 20 6.61 -11.75 8.43
N CYS A 21 5.49 -11.36 9.04
CA CYS A 21 4.65 -10.30 8.50
C CYS A 21 5.12 -8.91 8.93
N LEU A 22 5.58 -8.11 7.97
CA LEU A 22 6.01 -6.72 8.18
C LEU A 22 4.94 -5.84 8.84
N PHE A 23 3.67 -6.05 8.48
CA PHE A 23 2.57 -5.28 9.06
C PHE A 23 2.25 -5.67 10.51
N CYS A 24 2.73 -6.82 10.98
CA CYS A 24 2.64 -7.19 12.38
C CYS A 24 3.85 -6.68 13.17
N THR A 25 5.05 -6.75 12.60
CA THR A 25 6.29 -6.39 13.32
C THR A 25 6.47 -4.89 13.41
N LYS A 26 6.31 -4.16 12.30
CA LYS A 26 6.60 -2.72 12.22
C LYS A 26 5.82 -1.87 13.21
N PRO A 27 4.50 -2.10 13.44
CA PRO A 27 3.77 -1.31 14.41
C PRO A 27 4.13 -1.59 15.87
N LEU A 28 4.82 -2.70 16.18
CA LEU A 28 5.22 -3.06 17.55
C LEU A 28 6.57 -2.45 17.95
N GLU A 29 7.36 -1.97 16.99
CA GLU A 29 8.68 -1.39 17.24
C GLU A 29 8.62 0.04 17.81
N ASP A 30 7.42 0.66 17.89
CA ASP A 30 7.16 2.02 18.38
C ASP A 30 8.07 3.12 17.75
N LYS A 31 8.42 2.92 16.48
CA LYS A 31 9.31 3.77 15.69
C LYS A 31 8.60 4.26 14.43
N ASP A 32 7.54 5.03 14.61
CA ASP A 32 6.62 5.39 13.52
C ASP A 32 7.32 6.07 12.34
N VAL A 33 8.26 6.98 12.61
CA VAL A 33 9.01 7.69 11.56
C VAL A 33 9.92 6.74 10.77
N GLU A 34 10.69 5.88 11.46
CA GLU A 34 11.59 4.90 10.81
C GLU A 34 10.80 3.85 10.02
N ASN A 35 9.59 3.53 10.47
CA ASN A 35 8.71 2.53 9.87
C ASN A 35 7.67 3.12 8.91
N TYR A 36 7.76 4.42 8.64
CA TYR A 36 6.85 5.15 7.76
C TYR A 36 5.36 5.04 8.13
N ILE A 37 5.06 4.84 9.42
CA ILE A 37 3.69 4.85 9.95
C ILE A 37 3.27 6.30 10.11
N LEU A 38 2.20 6.68 9.41
CA LEU A 38 1.68 8.06 9.40
C LEU A 38 0.62 8.29 10.47
N HIS A 39 -0.17 7.27 10.78
CA HIS A 39 -1.31 7.40 11.68
C HIS A 39 -1.72 6.04 12.24
N ARG A 40 -2.19 6.01 13.49
CA ARG A 40 -2.72 4.83 14.16
C ARG A 40 -4.13 5.13 14.69
N GLU A 41 -5.08 4.27 14.38
CA GLU A 41 -6.40 4.22 15.01
C GLU A 41 -6.51 3.00 15.91
N LYS A 42 -7.72 2.64 16.33
CA LYS A 42 -7.97 1.52 17.23
C LYS A 42 -7.80 0.16 16.54
N HIS A 43 -8.24 0.02 15.29
CA HIS A 43 -8.22 -1.26 14.56
C HIS A 43 -7.28 -1.27 13.36
N ASN A 44 -6.95 -0.11 12.82
CA ASN A 44 -6.16 0.07 11.61
C ASN A 44 -5.08 1.14 11.80
N PHE A 45 -4.09 1.12 10.92
CA PHE A 45 -3.05 2.12 10.83
C PHE A 45 -2.77 2.46 9.36
N VAL A 46 -2.09 3.58 9.15
CA VAL A 46 -1.68 4.08 7.83
C VAL A 46 -0.16 4.04 7.75
N ILE A 47 0.35 3.45 6.68
CA ILE A 47 1.80 3.31 6.43
C ILE A 47 2.13 3.71 4.99
N LEU A 48 3.26 4.37 4.75
CA LEU A 48 3.73 4.61 3.39
C LEU A 48 4.24 3.31 2.76
N ASN A 49 4.09 3.20 1.43
CA ASN A 49 4.73 2.11 0.73
C ASN A 49 6.21 2.42 0.49
N CYS A 50 7.11 1.54 0.94
CA CYS A 50 8.56 1.67 0.71
C CYS A 50 8.95 1.64 -0.77
N TYR A 51 8.09 1.06 -1.63
CA TYR A 51 8.25 1.02 -3.08
C TYR A 51 7.02 1.68 -3.73
N PRO A 52 6.93 3.03 -3.64
CA PRO A 52 5.74 3.74 -4.06
C PRO A 52 5.57 3.68 -5.59
N TYR A 53 4.33 3.63 -6.07
CA TYR A 53 4.07 3.85 -7.49
C TYR A 53 4.28 5.33 -7.81
N ASN A 54 3.68 6.22 -7.01
CA ASN A 54 3.84 7.67 -7.10
C ASN A 54 4.09 8.25 -5.70
N PRO A 55 4.63 9.48 -5.58
CA PRO A 55 4.78 10.15 -4.29
C PRO A 55 3.45 10.19 -3.54
N GLY A 56 3.46 9.85 -2.25
CA GLY A 56 2.24 9.76 -1.44
C GLY A 56 1.49 8.43 -1.53
N HIS A 57 2.06 7.40 -2.21
CA HIS A 57 1.52 6.04 -2.13
C HIS A 57 1.56 5.52 -0.69
N LEU A 58 0.37 5.34 -0.12
CA LEU A 58 0.17 4.84 1.24
C LEU A 58 -0.81 3.67 1.27
N MET A 59 -0.85 2.98 2.41
CA MET A 59 -1.68 1.81 2.64
C MET A 59 -2.42 1.95 3.97
N VAL A 60 -3.70 1.59 3.98
CA VAL A 60 -4.47 1.38 5.21
C VAL A 60 -4.44 -0.11 5.54
N VAL A 61 -4.08 -0.45 6.78
CA VAL A 61 -3.77 -1.82 7.19
C VAL A 61 -4.40 -2.11 8.56
N PRO A 62 -5.14 -3.23 8.75
CA PRO A 62 -5.60 -3.63 10.07
C PRO A 62 -4.43 -4.11 10.94
N PHE A 63 -4.49 -3.88 12.26
CA PHE A 63 -3.51 -4.48 13.18
C PHE A 63 -3.62 -6.01 13.24
N ARG A 64 -4.84 -6.55 13.08
CA ARG A 64 -5.07 -8.00 13.00
C ARG A 64 -4.48 -8.56 11.71
N HIS A 65 -3.76 -9.66 11.82
CA HIS A 65 -3.24 -10.42 10.68
C HIS A 65 -4.38 -11.21 10.02
N LEU A 66 -4.94 -10.68 8.93
CA LEU A 66 -6.06 -11.26 8.19
C LEU A 66 -5.73 -11.28 6.71
N SER A 67 -6.00 -12.39 6.02
CA SER A 67 -5.71 -12.55 4.58
C SER A 67 -6.86 -12.15 3.66
N THR A 68 -8.08 -12.02 4.19
CA THR A 68 -9.26 -11.58 3.44
C THR A 68 -10.01 -10.49 4.21
N PRO A 69 -10.59 -9.49 3.51
CA PRO A 69 -11.49 -8.51 4.15
C PRO A 69 -12.77 -9.15 4.71
N GLU A 70 -13.12 -10.37 4.32
CA GLU A 70 -14.28 -11.11 4.84
C GLU A 70 -14.19 -11.38 6.34
N ASP A 71 -12.98 -11.43 6.91
CA ASP A 71 -12.74 -11.70 8.33
C ASP A 71 -12.77 -10.43 9.22
N LEU A 72 -12.97 -9.26 8.62
CA LEU A 72 -13.10 -8.00 9.36
C LEU A 72 -14.46 -7.93 10.04
N THR A 73 -14.48 -7.46 11.30
CA THR A 73 -15.76 -7.09 11.93
C THR A 73 -16.30 -5.81 11.28
N SER A 74 -17.60 -5.54 11.47
CA SER A 74 -18.24 -4.33 10.96
C SER A 74 -17.54 -3.04 11.43
N GLU A 75 -17.08 -3.00 12.69
CA GLU A 75 -16.35 -1.87 13.26
C GLU A 75 -14.99 -1.69 12.59
N GLN A 76 -14.28 -2.80 12.33
CA GLN A 76 -12.98 -2.76 11.68
C GLN A 76 -13.09 -2.30 10.23
N LEU A 77 -14.10 -2.78 9.51
CA LEU A 77 -14.39 -2.39 8.14
C LEU A 77 -14.76 -0.90 8.03
N LEU A 78 -15.59 -0.42 8.96
CA LEU A 78 -15.98 0.99 9.01
C LEU A 78 -14.77 1.90 9.25
N GLU A 79 -13.99 1.63 10.29
CA GLU A 79 -12.78 2.41 10.60
C GLU A 79 -11.77 2.36 9.43
N HIS A 80 -11.64 1.21 8.78
CA HIS A 80 -10.78 1.04 7.62
C HIS A 80 -11.17 1.98 6.48
N TYR A 81 -12.45 1.99 6.10
CA TYR A 81 -12.94 2.87 5.02
C TYR A 81 -12.97 4.35 5.41
N GLU A 82 -13.20 4.67 6.68
CA GLU A 82 -13.07 6.04 7.19
C GLU A 82 -11.63 6.54 7.07
N LEU A 83 -10.64 5.71 7.37
CA LEU A 83 -9.24 6.03 7.15
C LEU A 83 -8.90 6.18 5.66
N VAL A 84 -9.41 5.29 4.79
CA VAL A 84 -9.24 5.44 3.34
C VAL A 84 -9.75 6.81 2.88
N ARG A 85 -10.96 7.19 3.30
CA ARG A 85 -11.55 8.50 3.00
C ARG A 85 -10.68 9.66 3.50
N ARG A 86 -10.18 9.57 4.74
CA ARG A 86 -9.30 10.60 5.34
C ARG A 86 -7.98 10.73 4.59
N CYS A 87 -7.37 9.61 4.19
CA CYS A 87 -6.12 9.61 3.44
C CYS A 87 -6.28 10.26 2.06
N ILE A 88 -7.35 9.96 1.33
CA ILE A 88 -7.65 10.59 0.04
C ILE A 88 -7.81 12.10 0.22
N SER A 89 -8.54 12.54 1.24
CA SER A 89 -8.70 13.97 1.54
C SER A 89 -7.37 14.63 1.90
N ALA A 90 -6.53 13.98 2.70
CA ALA A 90 -5.22 14.49 3.08
C ALA A 90 -4.29 14.63 1.86
N LEU A 91 -4.20 13.58 1.04
CA LEU A 91 -3.42 13.59 -0.21
C LEU A 91 -3.89 14.69 -1.16
N ARG A 92 -5.21 14.89 -1.28
CA ARG A 92 -5.76 15.98 -2.09
C ARG A 92 -5.27 17.35 -1.63
N ASN A 93 -5.25 17.57 -0.31
CA ASN A 93 -4.83 18.84 0.27
C ASN A 93 -3.33 19.10 0.13
N VAL A 94 -2.48 18.06 0.23
CA VAL A 94 -1.02 18.24 0.25
C VAL A 94 -0.36 18.18 -1.13
N SER A 95 -0.96 17.49 -2.10
CA SER A 95 -0.32 17.24 -3.40
C SER A 95 -1.20 17.51 -4.62
N ASN A 96 -2.48 17.83 -4.44
CA ASN A 96 -3.44 18.13 -5.53
C ASN A 96 -3.36 17.17 -6.73
N PRO A 97 -3.54 15.85 -6.53
CA PRO A 97 -3.57 14.88 -7.62
C PRO A 97 -4.86 14.99 -8.44
N ASP A 98 -4.76 14.66 -9.73
CA ASP A 98 -5.90 14.65 -10.67
C ASP A 98 -6.84 13.46 -10.40
N GLY A 99 -6.34 12.40 -9.76
CA GLY A 99 -7.13 11.21 -9.44
C GLY A 99 -6.44 10.26 -8.46
N PHE A 100 -7.08 9.12 -8.21
CA PHE A 100 -6.55 8.08 -7.32
C PHE A 100 -6.84 6.68 -7.87
N ASN A 101 -5.90 5.76 -7.66
CA ASN A 101 -6.22 4.33 -7.63
C ASN A 101 -6.33 3.88 -6.17
N VAL A 102 -7.43 3.20 -5.86
CA VAL A 102 -7.68 2.66 -4.52
C VAL A 102 -8.08 1.20 -4.69
N GLY A 103 -7.42 0.31 -3.95
CA GLY A 103 -7.74 -1.12 -4.07
C GLY A 103 -6.85 -2.03 -3.25
N MET A 104 -7.23 -3.31 -3.23
CA MET A 104 -6.53 -4.40 -2.59
C MET A 104 -6.23 -5.48 -3.61
N ASN A 105 -5.08 -6.15 -3.48
CA ASN A 105 -4.80 -7.40 -4.18
C ASN A 105 -5.00 -8.56 -3.20
N LEU A 106 -5.91 -9.49 -3.52
CA LEU A 106 -6.23 -10.61 -2.64
C LEU A 106 -5.60 -11.90 -3.15
N GLY A 107 -4.68 -12.46 -2.36
CA GLY A 107 -3.92 -13.65 -2.70
C GLY A 107 -2.75 -13.39 -3.67
N ARG A 108 -1.80 -14.33 -3.69
CA ARG A 108 -0.57 -14.24 -4.49
C ARG A 108 -0.83 -14.04 -5.99
N VAL A 109 -1.84 -14.69 -6.53
CA VAL A 109 -2.17 -14.64 -7.98
C VAL A 109 -2.67 -13.25 -8.40
N ALA A 110 -3.29 -12.49 -7.48
CA ALA A 110 -3.71 -11.11 -7.73
C ALA A 110 -2.55 -10.10 -7.66
N GLY A 111 -1.30 -10.55 -7.41
CA GLY A 111 -0.12 -9.69 -7.34
C GLY A 111 0.13 -9.07 -5.96
N ALA A 112 -0.48 -9.62 -4.91
CA ALA A 112 -0.19 -9.22 -3.53
C ALA A 112 1.27 -9.56 -3.18
N GLY A 113 2.04 -8.53 -2.78
CA GLY A 113 3.42 -8.72 -2.30
C GLY A 113 3.48 -9.31 -0.88
N ILE A 114 2.44 -9.04 -0.08
CA ILE A 114 2.18 -9.63 1.23
C ILE A 114 0.75 -10.19 1.14
N ASP A 115 0.62 -11.47 0.83
CA ASP A 115 -0.67 -12.09 0.47
C ASP A 115 -1.47 -12.58 1.68
N LYS A 116 -0.85 -12.66 2.86
CA LYS A 116 -1.50 -13.12 4.11
C LYS A 116 -2.01 -12.00 5.01
N HIS A 117 -1.77 -10.74 4.66
CA HIS A 117 -2.20 -9.59 5.45
C HIS A 117 -2.74 -8.49 4.54
N ILE A 118 -4.05 -8.27 4.58
CA ILE A 118 -4.74 -7.31 3.73
C ILE A 118 -4.26 -5.88 3.95
N HIS A 119 -4.24 -5.10 2.88
CA HIS A 119 -3.85 -3.70 2.90
C HIS A 119 -4.48 -2.99 1.69
N THR A 120 -5.14 -1.85 1.93
CA THR A 120 -5.71 -1.02 0.85
C THR A 120 -4.69 -0.02 0.38
N HIS A 121 -4.24 -0.17 -0.86
CA HIS A 121 -3.40 0.81 -1.52
C HIS A 121 -4.21 2.06 -1.87
N ILE A 122 -3.61 3.22 -1.64
CA ILE A 122 -4.10 4.53 -2.09
C ILE A 122 -2.96 5.19 -2.85
N VAL A 123 -3.11 5.28 -4.17
CA VAL A 123 -2.09 5.80 -5.07
C VAL A 123 -2.61 7.09 -5.70
N PRO A 124 -2.05 8.27 -5.37
CA PRO A 124 -2.39 9.50 -6.08
C PRO A 124 -1.87 9.45 -7.52
N ARG A 125 -2.65 9.98 -8.45
CA ARG A 125 -2.40 9.93 -9.90
C ARG A 125 -2.46 11.34 -10.48
N TRP A 126 -1.59 11.58 -11.45
CA TRP A 126 -1.58 12.80 -12.26
C TRP A 126 -1.67 12.43 -13.74
N ASN A 127 -2.28 13.31 -14.52
CA ASN A 127 -2.30 13.15 -15.97
C ASN A 127 -0.85 13.15 -16.50
N GLY A 128 -0.45 12.08 -17.20
CA GLY A 128 0.90 11.93 -17.72
C GLY A 128 1.96 11.47 -16.71
N ASP A 129 1.57 11.00 -15.52
CA ASP A 129 2.50 10.46 -14.51
C ASP A 129 3.27 9.20 -14.98
N ASN A 130 2.81 8.55 -16.04
CA ASN A 130 3.58 7.58 -16.80
C ASN A 130 4.04 8.25 -18.10
N ASN A 131 5.35 8.40 -18.26
CA ASN A 131 5.98 8.94 -19.44
C ASN A 131 6.83 7.87 -20.15
N PHE A 132 7.46 8.25 -21.27
CA PHE A 132 8.26 7.34 -22.09
C PHE A 132 9.43 6.70 -21.31
N MET A 133 10.01 7.36 -20.30
CA MET A 133 11.09 6.77 -19.48
C MET A 133 10.57 5.56 -18.69
N SER A 134 9.39 5.70 -18.08
CA SER A 134 8.74 4.62 -17.33
C SER A 134 8.37 3.42 -18.20
N VAL A 135 8.06 3.66 -19.48
CA VAL A 135 7.59 2.63 -20.41
C VAL A 135 8.73 1.98 -21.20
N LEU A 136 9.73 2.75 -21.64
CA LEU A 136 10.80 2.28 -22.51
C LEU A 136 12.07 1.89 -21.77
N SER A 137 12.27 2.41 -20.57
CA SER A 137 13.55 2.29 -19.86
C SER A 137 13.44 1.63 -18.50
N ASP A 138 12.24 1.19 -18.10
CA ASP A 138 11.95 0.69 -16.74
C ASP A 138 12.44 1.65 -15.62
N ILE A 139 12.56 2.94 -15.93
CA ILE A 139 13.03 3.99 -15.02
C ILE A 139 11.86 4.93 -14.74
N ARG A 140 11.48 5.04 -13.47
CA ARG A 140 10.47 6.00 -13.03
C ARG A 140 11.15 7.15 -12.28
N VAL A 141 10.89 8.38 -12.72
CA VAL A 141 11.27 9.60 -12.00
C VAL A 141 10.13 9.91 -11.03
N VAL A 142 10.42 9.85 -9.73
CA VAL A 142 9.48 10.04 -8.63
C VAL A 142 9.87 11.31 -7.87
#